data_AF-A0A5M3N7S5-F1
#
_entry.id   AF-A0A5M3N7S5-F1
#
_cell.length_a   1.000
_cell.length_b   1.000
_cell.length_c   1.000
_cell.angle_alpha   90.00
_cell.angle_beta   90.00
_cell.angle_gamma   90.00
#
_symmetry.space_group_name_H-M   'P 1'
#
loop_
_entity.id
_entity.type
_entity.pdbx_description
1 polymer ?
#
loop_
_entity_poly.entity_id
_entity_poly.type
_entity_poly.pdbx_seq_one_letter_code
_entity_poly.pdbx_strand_id
1 'polypeptide(L)'
;MSHSFGYIMIPFMTLCWVLAWQTCLVEYKRKMAGVQYPQMYAEKAEADNSKTAYVFNCANRAHQNTLEVLPVILMSTIIMGIDHPVVAAMLCEIFALSRVFYTLGYMKEPLKRVRGARVSSLATLGLLLGATKTSLNFVLNIVV
;
A
#
# COMPACT_ATOMS: atom_id res chain seq x y z
N MET A 1 -2.43 0.40 27.82
CA MET A 1 -2.04 -0.28 26.56
C MET A 1 -1.09 -1.41 26.90
N SER A 2 -1.37 -2.64 26.45
CA SER A 2 -0.46 -3.77 26.66
C SER A 2 0.81 -3.60 25.84
N HIS A 3 1.94 -4.17 26.29
CA HIS A 3 3.19 -4.21 25.51
C HIS A 3 2.97 -4.76 24.09
N SER A 4 1.96 -5.62 23.90
CA SER A 4 1.60 -6.20 22.60
C SER A 4 1.14 -5.18 21.56
N PHE A 5 0.62 -4.01 21.95
CA PHE A 5 0.27 -2.97 20.98
C PHE A 5 1.49 -2.50 20.17
N GLY A 6 2.69 -2.58 20.75
CA GLY A 6 3.94 -2.24 20.07
C GLY A 6 4.22 -3.08 18.81
N TYR A 7 3.58 -4.25 18.64
CA TYR A 7 3.76 -5.07 17.44
C TYR A 7 3.35 -4.38 16.14
N ILE A 8 2.43 -3.40 16.19
CA ILE A 8 2.01 -2.67 14.98
C ILE A 8 3.08 -1.70 14.45
N MET A 9 4.11 -1.40 15.24
CA MET A 9 5.18 -0.48 14.83
C MET A 9 6.04 -1.07 13.70
N ILE A 10 6.27 -2.38 13.74
CA ILE A 10 7.06 -3.09 12.71
C ILE A 10 6.43 -2.91 11.33
N PRO A 11 5.16 -3.27 11.08
CA PRO A 11 4.56 -3.12 9.76
C PRO A 11 4.41 -1.66 9.30
N PHE A 12 4.30 -0.70 10.22
CA PHE A 12 4.35 0.71 9.85
C PHE A 12 5.73 1.11 9.31
N MET A 13 6.81 0.65 9.96
CA MET A 13 8.16 0.86 9.43
C MET A 13 8.36 0.11 8.11
N THR A 14 7.84 -1.11 7.96
CA THR A 14 7.84 -1.83 6.68
C THR A 14 7.16 -1.00 5.59
N LEU A 15 6.00 -0.41 5.86
CA LEU A 15 5.30 0.46 4.91
C LEU A 15 6.12 1.69 4.52
N CYS A 16 6.78 2.34 5.48
CA CYS A 16 7.67 3.47 5.20
C CYS A 16 8.80 3.05 4.23
N TRP A 17 9.43 1.90 4.45
CA TRP A 17 10.47 1.39 3.56
C TRP A 17 9.94 1.01 2.18
N VAL A 18 8.73 0.43 2.09
CA VAL A 18 8.07 0.13 0.81
C VAL A 18 7.77 1.40 0.02
N LEU A 19 7.28 2.45 0.69
CA LEU A 19 7.01 3.74 0.06
C LEU A 19 8.30 4.42 -0.42
N ALA A 20 9.35 4.45 0.42
CA ALA A 20 10.65 4.98 0.04
C ALA A 20 11.22 4.25 -1.18
N TRP A 21 11.14 2.92 -1.19
CA TRP A 21 11.55 2.11 -2.33
C TRP A 21 10.74 2.45 -3.60
N GLN A 22 9.42 2.58 -3.51
CA GLN A 22 8.58 2.97 -4.65
C GLN A 22 8.92 4.36 -5.16
N THR A 23 9.20 5.33 -4.28
CA THR A 23 9.62 6.68 -4.67
C THR A 23 10.94 6.64 -5.46
N CYS A 24 11.97 5.98 -4.93
CA CYS A 24 13.26 5.82 -5.63
C CYS A 24 13.09 5.07 -6.97
N LEU A 25 12.22 4.06 -7.00
CA LEU A 25 11.92 3.31 -8.22
C LEU A 25 11.26 4.19 -9.28
N VAL A 26 10.27 5.00 -8.91
CA VAL A 26 9.61 5.95 -9.82
C VAL A 26 10.60 6.95 -10.37
N GLU A 27 11.47 7.52 -9.54
CA GLU A 27 12.50 8.47 -9.98
C GLU A 27 13.50 7.82 -10.94
N TYR A 28 13.95 6.60 -10.63
CA TYR A 28 14.82 5.84 -11.53
C TYR A 28 14.15 5.60 -12.89
N LYS A 29 12.88 5.17 -12.91
CA LYS A 29 12.15 4.95 -14.16
C LYS A 29 11.86 6.24 -14.91
N ARG A 30 11.62 7.36 -14.21
CA ARG A 30 11.50 8.69 -14.83
C ARG A 30 12.74 9.05 -15.62
N LYS A 31 13.92 8.92 -14.99
CA LYS A 31 15.21 9.22 -15.64
C LYS A 31 15.42 8.37 -16.90
N MET A 32 15.05 7.08 -16.86
CA MET A 32 15.12 6.18 -18.02
C MET A 32 14.11 6.53 -19.13
N ALA A 33 12.97 7.11 -18.77
CA ALA A 33 11.93 7.51 -19.71
C ALA A 33 12.19 8.90 -20.33
N GLY A 34 13.11 9.69 -19.77
CA GLY A 34 13.39 11.05 -20.22
C GLY A 34 12.28 12.07 -19.91
N VAL A 35 11.33 11.73 -19.03
CA VAL A 35 10.20 12.60 -18.69
C VAL A 35 10.63 13.70 -17.74
N GLN A 36 10.61 14.94 -18.24
CA GLN A 36 11.01 16.13 -17.48
C GLN A 36 9.99 16.50 -16.40
N TYR A 37 10.44 17.16 -15.34
CA TYR A 37 9.53 17.82 -14.40
C TYR A 37 8.93 19.08 -15.05
N PRO A 38 7.68 19.48 -14.72
CA PRO A 38 6.79 18.94 -13.69
C PRO A 38 5.85 17.82 -14.19
N GLN A 39 6.05 17.29 -15.39
CA GLN A 39 5.16 16.30 -15.98
C GLN A 39 5.07 15.04 -15.11
N MET A 40 3.85 14.63 -14.75
CA MET A 40 3.61 13.52 -13.82
C MET A 40 3.74 12.16 -14.50
N TYR A 41 3.15 12.01 -15.68
CA TYR A 41 3.11 10.80 -16.48
C TYR A 41 3.65 11.09 -17.88
N ALA A 42 4.27 10.10 -18.52
CA ALA A 42 4.52 10.15 -19.96
C ALA A 42 3.18 10.24 -20.70
N GLU A 43 3.13 11.03 -21.77
CA GLU A 43 1.95 11.14 -22.61
C GLU A 43 1.60 9.79 -23.24
N LYS A 44 0.33 9.60 -23.62
CA LYS A 44 -0.11 8.30 -24.18
C LYS A 44 0.72 7.91 -25.41
N ALA A 45 0.97 8.87 -26.31
CA ALA A 45 1.80 8.65 -27.49
C ALA A 45 3.25 8.28 -27.13
N GLU A 46 3.82 8.85 -26.06
CA GLU A 46 5.18 8.51 -25.60
C GLU A 46 5.23 7.11 -25.00
N ALA A 47 4.22 6.75 -24.21
CA ALA A 47 4.11 5.44 -23.58
C ALA A 47 3.86 4.31 -24.60
N ASP A 48 3.08 4.56 -25.64
CA ASP A 48 2.81 3.58 -26.69
C ASP A 48 4.05 3.33 -27.57
N ASN A 49 4.89 4.35 -27.76
CA ASN A 49 6.10 4.26 -28.58
C ASN A 49 7.38 3.90 -27.79
N SER A 50 7.37 4.02 -26.46
CA SER A 50 8.53 3.75 -25.61
C SER A 50 8.20 2.85 -24.42
N LYS A 51 8.86 1.70 -24.39
CA LYS A 51 8.75 0.75 -23.26
C LYS A 51 9.20 1.38 -21.94
N THR A 52 10.20 2.27 -21.93
CA THR A 52 10.66 2.91 -20.69
C THR A 52 9.63 3.90 -20.16
N ALA A 53 8.98 4.66 -21.04
CA ALA A 53 7.87 5.56 -20.71
C ALA A 53 6.65 4.80 -20.18
N TYR A 54 6.30 3.68 -20.83
CA TYR A 54 5.23 2.79 -20.36
C TYR A 54 5.51 2.23 -18.95
N VAL A 55 6.73 1.74 -18.71
CA VAL A 55 7.14 1.20 -17.40
C VAL A 55 7.18 2.30 -16.33
N PHE A 56 7.58 3.52 -16.69
CA PHE A 56 7.49 4.69 -15.80
C PHE A 56 6.05 4.98 -15.38
N ASN A 57 5.11 5.03 -16.32
CA ASN A 57 3.69 5.21 -16.02
C ASN A 57 3.15 4.09 -15.11
N CYS A 58 3.56 2.86 -15.37
CA CYS A 58 3.21 1.70 -14.53
C CYS A 58 3.75 1.82 -13.10
N ALA A 59 5.02 2.20 -12.92
CA ALA A 59 5.64 2.39 -11.62
C ALA A 59 4.95 3.53 -10.84
N ASN A 60 4.68 4.66 -11.50
CA ASN A 60 3.95 5.79 -10.92
C ASN A 60 2.57 5.38 -10.43
N ARG A 61 1.80 4.68 -11.27
CA ARG A 61 0.44 4.28 -10.90
C ARG A 61 0.45 3.29 -9.73
N ALA A 62 1.43 2.40 -9.65
CA ALA A 62 1.57 1.49 -8.53
C ALA A 62 1.90 2.21 -7.21
N HIS A 63 2.78 3.21 -7.25
CA HIS A 63 3.08 4.05 -6.09
C HIS A 63 1.85 4.84 -5.63
N GLN A 64 1.20 5.56 -6.55
CA GLN A 64 -0.02 6.33 -6.25
C GLN A 64 -1.13 5.45 -5.68
N ASN A 65 -1.34 4.26 -6.24
CA ASN A 65 -2.35 3.34 -5.70
C ASN A 65 -2.02 2.90 -4.26
N THR A 66 -0.74 2.83 -3.89
CA THR A 66 -0.33 2.55 -2.51
C THR A 66 -0.66 3.74 -1.61
N LEU A 67 -0.38 4.96 -2.06
CA LEU A 67 -0.70 6.19 -1.32
C LEU A 67 -2.20 6.41 -1.15
N GLU A 68 -3.02 6.07 -2.16
CA GLU A 68 -4.48 6.18 -2.12
C GLU A 68 -5.10 5.34 -0.98
N VAL A 69 -4.55 4.16 -0.71
CA VAL A 69 -5.08 3.22 0.30
C VAL A 69 -4.37 3.31 1.65
N LEU A 70 -3.19 3.94 1.70
CA LEU A 70 -2.37 4.04 2.91
C LEU A 70 -3.13 4.61 4.12
N PRO A 71 -3.92 5.71 4.01
CA PRO A 71 -4.67 6.24 5.15
C PRO A 71 -5.64 5.22 5.74
N VAL A 72 -6.30 4.44 4.88
CA VAL A 72 -7.24 3.39 5.31
C VAL A 72 -6.51 2.30 6.07
N ILE A 73 -5.35 1.86 5.58
CA ILE A 73 -4.53 0.82 6.23
C ILE A 73 -4.02 1.28 7.59
N LEU A 74 -3.46 2.49 7.69
CA LEU A 74 -2.93 3.00 8.95
C LEU A 74 -4.04 3.13 10.00
N MET A 75 -5.15 3.78 9.65
CA MET A 75 -6.27 3.99 10.58
C MET A 75 -6.89 2.67 11.04
N SER A 76 -7.17 1.76 10.10
CA SER A 76 -7.76 0.46 10.45
C SER A 76 -6.81 -0.41 11.28
N THR A 77 -5.51 -0.37 11.02
CA THR A 77 -4.51 -1.10 11.83
C THR A 77 -4.43 -0.56 13.25
N ILE A 78 -4.41 0.77 13.43
CA ILE A 78 -4.38 1.39 14.76
C ILE A 78 -5.63 1.02 15.55
N ILE A 79 -6.81 1.18 14.94
CA ILE A 79 -8.10 0.91 15.60
C ILE A 79 -8.21 -0.58 15.95
N MET A 80 -8.02 -1.48 14.98
CA MET A 80 -8.07 -2.92 15.23
C MET A 80 -7.02 -3.37 16.25
N GLY A 81 -5.87 -2.70 16.27
CA GLY A 81 -4.76 -3.02 17.16
C GLY A 81 -5.07 -2.81 18.64
N ILE A 82 -6.11 -2.03 18.97
CA ILE A 82 -6.54 -1.81 20.37
C ILE A 82 -6.97 -3.12 21.02
N ASP A 83 -7.81 -3.90 20.33
CA ASP A 83 -8.32 -5.20 20.83
C ASP A 83 -7.51 -6.40 20.31
N HIS A 84 -6.96 -6.29 19.11
CA HIS A 84 -6.33 -7.40 18.38
C HIS A 84 -4.96 -7.03 17.79
N PRO A 85 -3.97 -6.62 18.60
CA PRO A 85 -2.71 -6.04 18.13
C PRO A 85 -1.88 -6.96 17.24
N VAL A 86 -1.80 -8.25 17.56
CA VAL A 86 -1.02 -9.23 16.78
C VAL A 86 -1.66 -9.46 15.40
N VAL A 87 -2.99 -9.59 15.35
CA VAL A 87 -3.71 -9.83 14.09
C VAL A 87 -3.66 -8.58 13.20
N ALA A 88 -3.86 -7.39 13.78
CA ALA A 88 -3.71 -6.13 13.08
C ALA A 88 -2.31 -5.98 12.47
N ALA A 89 -1.26 -6.28 13.25
CA ALA A 89 0.12 -6.24 12.77
C ALA A 89 0.36 -7.21 11.60
N MET A 90 -0.09 -8.46 11.71
CA MET A 90 0.05 -9.45 10.63
C MET A 90 -0.65 -9.03 9.34
N LEU A 91 -1.89 -8.54 9.42
CA LEU A 91 -2.63 -8.10 8.24
C LEU A 91 -1.98 -6.86 7.59
N CYS A 92 -1.48 -5.93 8.40
CA CYS A 92 -0.74 -4.76 7.90
C CYS A 92 0.57 -5.16 7.21
N GLU A 93 1.31 -6.12 7.78
CA GLU A 93 2.55 -6.65 7.19
C GLU A 93 2.27 -7.38 5.87
N ILE A 94 1.23 -8.24 5.83
CA ILE A 94 0.79 -8.91 4.60
C ILE A 94 0.43 -7.87 3.52
N PHE A 95 -0.28 -6.81 3.90
CA PHE A 95 -0.57 -5.72 3.00
C PHE A 95 0.73 -5.07 2.48
N ALA A 96 1.65 -4.69 3.36
CA ALA A 96 2.92 -4.03 2.99
C ALA A 96 3.75 -4.88 2.00
N LEU A 97 3.96 -6.16 2.31
CA LEU A 97 4.72 -7.08 1.45
C LEU A 97 4.00 -7.33 0.11
N SER A 98 2.67 -7.40 0.11
CA SER A 98 1.90 -7.55 -1.14
C SER A 98 2.09 -6.38 -2.10
N ARG A 99 2.40 -5.17 -1.60
CA ARG A 99 2.68 -3.99 -2.44
C ARG A 99 3.97 -4.12 -3.23
N VAL A 100 4.96 -4.87 -2.73
CA VAL A 100 6.18 -5.18 -3.49
C VAL A 100 5.81 -6.00 -4.73
N PHE A 101 5.07 -7.09 -4.55
CA PHE A 101 4.62 -7.93 -5.67
C PHE A 101 3.66 -7.20 -6.61
N TYR A 102 2.78 -6.35 -6.07
CA TYR A 102 1.89 -5.51 -6.86
C TYR A 102 2.71 -4.60 -7.80
N THR A 103 3.69 -3.89 -7.25
CA THR A 103 4.53 -2.92 -7.99
C THR A 103 5.36 -3.61 -9.07
N LEU A 104 6.03 -4.71 -8.71
CA LEU A 104 6.82 -5.50 -9.67
C LEU A 104 5.95 -6.12 -10.77
N GLY A 105 4.74 -6.57 -10.43
CA GLY A 105 3.77 -7.08 -11.39
C GLY A 105 3.33 -5.99 -12.36
N TYR A 106 2.93 -4.83 -11.84
CA TYR A 106 2.45 -3.69 -12.63
C TYR A 106 3.50 -3.22 -13.65
N MET A 107 4.77 -3.13 -13.25
CA MET A 107 5.86 -2.74 -14.16
C MET A 107 6.14 -3.73 -15.29
N LYS A 108 5.76 -5.01 -15.13
CA LYS A 108 5.89 -6.00 -16.21
C LYS A 108 4.74 -5.84 -17.20
N GLU A 109 3.52 -5.98 -16.67
CA GLU A 109 2.27 -5.80 -17.39
C GLU A 109 1.20 -5.39 -16.36
N PRO A 110 0.34 -4.40 -16.64
CA PRO A 110 -0.67 -3.96 -15.68
C PRO A 110 -1.57 -5.08 -15.15
N LEU A 111 -1.87 -6.10 -15.97
CA LEU A 111 -2.67 -7.25 -15.55
C LEU A 111 -1.95 -8.17 -14.55
N LYS A 112 -0.60 -8.20 -14.54
CA LYS A 112 0.18 -9.02 -13.60
C LYS A 112 0.14 -8.48 -12.17
N ARG A 113 -0.39 -7.27 -11.94
CA ARG A 113 -0.64 -6.72 -10.61
C ARG A 113 -1.64 -7.53 -9.78
N VAL A 114 -2.51 -8.29 -10.44
CA VAL A 114 -3.68 -8.94 -9.82
C VAL A 114 -3.30 -9.86 -8.66
N ARG A 115 -2.14 -10.53 -8.72
CA ARG A 115 -1.67 -11.40 -7.64
C ARG A 115 -1.45 -10.61 -6.34
N GLY A 116 -0.66 -9.53 -6.41
CA GLY A 116 -0.46 -8.62 -5.28
C GLY A 116 -1.76 -7.92 -4.87
N ALA A 117 -2.60 -7.56 -5.83
CA ALA A 117 -3.87 -6.89 -5.59
C ALA A 117 -4.81 -7.74 -4.72
N ARG A 118 -5.03 -9.01 -5.06
CA ARG A 118 -5.91 -9.91 -4.30
C ARG A 118 -5.47 -10.06 -2.85
N VAL A 119 -4.18 -10.27 -2.62
CA VAL A 119 -3.62 -10.38 -1.26
C VAL A 119 -3.80 -9.07 -0.49
N SER A 120 -3.47 -7.94 -1.13
CA SER A 120 -3.63 -6.62 -0.51
C SER A 120 -5.09 -6.35 -0.15
N SER A 121 -6.04 -6.66 -1.03
CA SER A 121 -7.47 -6.40 -0.83
C SER A 121 -8.06 -7.26 0.30
N LEU A 122 -7.65 -8.52 0.40
CA LEU A 122 -8.09 -9.39 1.50
C LEU A 122 -7.56 -8.89 2.85
N ALA A 123 -6.29 -8.47 2.90
CA ALA A 123 -5.71 -7.87 4.10
C ALA A 123 -6.44 -6.57 4.50
N THR A 124 -6.71 -5.69 3.53
CA THR A 124 -7.48 -4.45 3.74
C THR A 124 -8.88 -4.74 4.27
N LEU A 125 -9.59 -5.70 3.70
CA LEU A 125 -10.93 -6.07 4.14
C LEU A 125 -10.92 -6.62 5.57
N GLY A 126 -9.95 -7.48 5.91
CA GLY A 126 -9.76 -7.98 7.26
C GLY A 126 -9.52 -6.88 8.29
N LEU A 127 -8.64 -5.92 7.96
CA LEU A 127 -8.37 -4.75 8.80
C LEU A 127 -9.61 -3.88 8.99
N LEU A 128 -10.36 -3.60 7.92
CA LEU A 128 -11.58 -2.80 7.98
C LEU A 128 -12.64 -3.46 8.87
N LEU A 129 -12.93 -4.73 8.66
CA LEU A 129 -13.92 -5.46 9.45
C LEU A 129 -13.49 -5.56 10.93
N GLY A 130 -12.21 -5.83 11.18
CA GLY A 130 -11.65 -5.87 12.53
C GLY A 130 -11.71 -4.52 13.23
N ALA A 131 -11.39 -3.44 12.52
CA ALA A 131 -11.49 -2.08 13.03
C ALA A 131 -12.95 -1.69 13.31
N THR A 132 -13.90 -2.02 12.42
CA THR A 132 -15.32 -1.77 12.65
C THR A 132 -15.82 -2.49 13.90
N LYS A 133 -15.48 -3.78 14.07
CA LYS A 133 -15.83 -4.54 15.28
C LYS A 133 -15.26 -3.88 16.54
N THR A 134 -13.98 -3.51 16.51
CA THR A 134 -13.29 -2.87 17.64
C THR A 134 -13.96 -1.54 18.01
N SER A 135 -14.25 -0.69 17.01
CA SER A 135 -14.95 0.59 17.22
C SER A 135 -16.34 0.40 17.83
N LEU A 136 -17.13 -0.56 17.34
CA LEU A 136 -18.46 -0.84 17.86
C LEU A 136 -18.40 -1.31 19.32
N ASN A 137 -17.50 -2.25 19.63
CA ASN A 137 -17.30 -2.73 21.00
C ASN A 137 -16.89 -1.60 21.94
N PHE A 138 -15.96 -0.75 21.50
CA PHE A 138 -15.49 0.37 22.31
C PHE A 138 -16.62 1.35 22.65
N VAL A 139 -17.48 1.69 21.69
CA VAL A 139 -18.64 2.58 21.92
C VAL A 139 -19.69 1.91 22.82
N LEU A 140 -20.02 0.64 22.56
CA LEU A 140 -21.03 -0.07 23.34
C LEU A 140 -20.62 -0.24 24.82
N ASN A 141 -19.35 -0.50 25.09
CA ASN A 141 -18.81 -0.60 26.46
C ASN A 141 -18.76 0.73 27.22
N ILE A 142 -18.94 1.87 26.54
CA ILE A 142 -19.02 3.19 27.18
C ILE A 142 -20.48 3.53 27.55
N VAL A 143 -21.44 3.05 26.76
CA VAL A 143 -22.86 3.43 26.86
C VAL A 143 -23.66 2.50 27.78
N VAL A 144 -23.17 1.28 28.02
CA VAL A 144 -23.78 0.27 28.91
C VAL A 144 -22.93 0.11 30.17
#